data_AF-A0A972KI00-F1
#
_entry.id   AF-A0A972KI00-F1
#
_cell.length_a   1.000
_cell.length_b   1.000
_cell.length_c   1.000
_cell.angle_alpha   90.00
_cell.angle_beta   90.00
_cell.angle_gamma   90.00
#
_symmetry.space_group_name_H-M   'P 1'
#
loop_
_entity.id
_entity.type
_entity.pdbx_description
1 polymer ?
#
loop_
_entity_poly.entity_id
_entity_poly.type
_entity_poly.pdbx_seq_one_letter_code
_entity_poly.pdbx_strand_id
1 'polypeptide(L)'
;MKTPSITMESSYLTHPSWGTLLEIPLQIVRVELEVTQPVRFKHFYHGNVIRSLLLHLFKEEELQADHNLPAGVVPVPVENGYLHYQPGDSYVFGIVLIGHAENFLNRIHTRLTRKTHTSNGVLRLGETVQLQQFYSQAVNLGELCDRIIGKKIQQFRIRLLTPVWIDREAPDRVPGHSRYDRQLFRFDMMIKKIFDRLRNLYQTGTLSTAVPPAPDPAFHASFKIHHQYLTWVELPTKKRRHNYGGVVGQLQVTGPLNEVILPLLLGQFIHIGEKINFGFGYYDLPDLCPELSQFWRPAQTFVQRMVQPAVLDAAFRKLKQRSKMPGVDQIALDDLEALYPQWESFLREYLFKEIYKKNSLLELLQKDSKRRLNDISLIVLLDRWLQNSLLVVMEPAIETLLEDCSYAYRKNYSRQRAREALRLAYNEGYRYVLESDIENFFDVVEWDILFQKIQALYPYDSIIDLIKQWVTAPVDFRGQCIQREKGLPQGAVISPLLSNLYLDEFDEKLQRLGFRIIRFADDFVILCKNRAEAE
;
A
#
# COMPACT_ATOMS: atom_id res chain seq x y z
N MET A 1 5.06 -42.96 12.48
CA MET A 1 4.37 -42.86 13.79
C MET A 1 2.91 -42.54 13.50
N LYS A 2 1.99 -43.27 14.13
CA LYS A 2 0.54 -43.15 13.90
C LYS A 2 0.10 -41.71 14.19
N THR A 3 -0.58 -41.09 13.22
CA THR A 3 -1.32 -39.84 13.37
C THR A 3 -2.33 -40.01 14.51
N PRO A 4 -2.34 -39.14 15.53
CA PRO A 4 -3.41 -39.16 16.52
C PRO A 4 -4.69 -38.72 15.80
N SER A 5 -5.68 -39.60 15.76
CA SER A 5 -7.05 -39.25 15.42
C SER A 5 -7.57 -38.34 16.53
N ILE A 6 -7.46 -37.02 16.31
CA ILE A 6 -8.14 -36.03 17.15
C ILE A 6 -9.61 -36.11 16.76
N THR A 7 -10.41 -36.77 17.61
CA THR A 7 -11.85 -36.55 17.64
C THR A 7 -12.10 -35.08 17.99
N MET A 8 -12.28 -34.25 16.96
CA MET A 8 -12.68 -32.85 17.11
C MET A 8 -14.14 -32.81 17.58
N GLU A 9 -14.38 -32.63 18.87
CA GLU A 9 -15.66 -32.10 19.34
C GLU A 9 -15.72 -30.60 19.00
N SER A 10 -16.09 -30.28 17.76
CA SER A 10 -16.25 -28.91 17.27
C SER A 10 -17.51 -28.25 17.87
N SER A 11 -17.48 -27.92 19.15
CA SER A 11 -18.53 -27.13 19.82
C SER A 11 -18.55 -25.65 19.40
N TYR A 12 -17.67 -25.26 18.47
CA TYR A 12 -17.33 -23.86 18.16
C TYR A 12 -17.89 -23.34 16.83
N LEU A 13 -18.43 -24.24 16.01
CA LEU A 13 -19.04 -23.91 14.73
C LEU A 13 -20.55 -23.96 14.93
N THR A 14 -21.20 -22.80 14.90
CA THR A 14 -22.66 -22.69 15.00
C THR A 14 -23.40 -23.44 13.89
N HIS A 15 -22.68 -23.84 12.84
CA HIS A 15 -23.22 -24.62 11.74
C HIS A 15 -22.34 -25.86 11.43
N PRO A 16 -22.90 -27.09 11.47
CA PRO A 16 -22.16 -28.35 11.35
C PRO A 16 -21.40 -28.52 10.01
N SER A 17 -21.76 -27.75 8.98
CA SER A 17 -21.07 -27.77 7.67
C SER A 17 -19.73 -27.01 7.64
N TRP A 18 -19.32 -26.34 8.71
CA TRP A 18 -18.06 -25.59 8.73
C TRP A 18 -16.87 -26.50 9.04
N GLY A 19 -17.11 -27.69 9.62
CA GLY A 19 -16.06 -28.67 9.92
C GLY A 19 -15.29 -29.11 8.67
N THR A 20 -15.96 -29.21 7.53
CA THR A 20 -15.33 -29.60 6.26
C THR A 20 -14.37 -28.54 5.70
N LEU A 21 -14.52 -27.28 6.10
CA LEU A 21 -13.62 -26.19 5.70
C LEU A 21 -12.33 -26.18 6.53
N LEU A 22 -12.34 -26.77 7.73
CA LEU A 22 -11.13 -26.90 8.57
C LEU A 22 -10.12 -27.89 8.01
N GLU A 23 -10.58 -28.82 7.18
CA GLU A 23 -9.76 -29.89 6.57
C GLU A 23 -9.14 -29.48 5.23
N ILE A 24 -9.36 -28.24 4.76
CA ILE A 24 -8.78 -27.75 3.51
C ILE A 24 -7.25 -27.80 3.62
N PRO A 25 -6.55 -28.57 2.77
CA PRO A 25 -5.10 -28.57 2.73
C PRO A 25 -4.59 -27.18 2.35
N LEU A 26 -3.76 -26.59 3.19
CA LEU A 26 -3.16 -25.29 2.96
C LEU A 26 -1.64 -25.38 3.19
N GLN A 27 -0.88 -24.95 2.20
CA GLN A 27 0.56 -24.79 2.29
C GLN A 27 0.90 -23.33 1.97
N ILE A 28 1.60 -22.66 2.88
CA ILE A 28 2.18 -21.34 2.61
C ILE A 28 3.65 -21.49 2.25
N VAL A 29 4.09 -20.71 1.26
CA VAL A 29 5.46 -20.68 0.78
C VAL A 29 5.93 -19.24 0.76
N ARG A 30 7.06 -18.98 1.41
CA ARG A 30 7.78 -17.71 1.34
C ARG A 30 9.04 -17.90 0.51
N VAL A 31 9.19 -17.04 -0.48
CA VAL A 31 10.34 -17.04 -1.39
C VAL A 31 11.09 -15.74 -1.22
N GLU A 32 12.38 -15.85 -0.94
CA GLU A 32 13.32 -14.74 -0.96
C GLU A 32 14.27 -14.90 -2.14
N LEU A 33 14.33 -13.84 -2.96
CA LEU A 33 15.18 -13.75 -4.12
C LEU A 33 16.25 -12.69 -3.87
N GLU A 34 17.49 -13.02 -4.16
CA GLU A 34 18.57 -12.03 -4.25
C GLU A 34 18.58 -11.45 -5.67
N VAL A 35 18.67 -10.13 -5.76
CA VAL A 35 18.76 -9.41 -7.03
C VAL A 35 20.20 -9.43 -7.52
N THR A 36 20.43 -9.92 -8.74
CA THR A 36 21.77 -10.08 -9.34
C THR A 36 22.08 -8.99 -10.37
N GLN A 37 21.06 -8.33 -10.91
CA GLN A 37 21.16 -7.20 -11.82
C GLN A 37 20.13 -6.13 -11.45
N PRO A 38 20.34 -4.84 -11.78
CA PRO A 38 19.37 -3.80 -11.48
C PRO A 38 17.97 -4.14 -12.03
N VAL A 39 16.97 -4.12 -11.16
CA VAL A 39 15.57 -4.38 -11.51
C VAL A 39 14.73 -3.14 -11.21
N ARG A 40 13.87 -2.78 -12.16
CA ARG A 40 12.91 -1.69 -12.00
C ARG A 40 11.47 -2.17 -12.18
N PHE A 41 10.66 -1.94 -11.16
CA PHE A 41 9.21 -2.15 -11.22
C PHE A 41 8.51 -0.90 -11.74
N LYS A 42 7.35 -1.12 -12.37
CA LYS A 42 6.59 -0.06 -13.04
C LYS A 42 5.52 0.57 -12.17
N HIS A 43 5.00 -0.17 -11.18
CA HIS A 43 3.86 0.23 -10.37
C HIS A 43 4.14 -0.14 -8.91
N PHE A 44 3.51 0.59 -8.00
CA PHE A 44 3.54 0.36 -6.57
C PHE A 44 3.23 -1.09 -6.19
N TYR A 45 2.17 -1.66 -6.77
CA TYR A 45 1.76 -3.04 -6.51
C TYR A 45 2.44 -4.01 -7.47
N HIS A 46 3.14 -4.99 -6.90
CA HIS A 46 4.00 -5.92 -7.61
C HIS A 46 3.28 -7.18 -8.08
N GLY A 47 2.00 -7.36 -7.75
CA GLY A 47 1.29 -8.59 -8.08
C GLY A 47 1.26 -8.96 -9.57
N ASN A 48 1.30 -8.00 -10.50
CA ASN A 48 1.51 -8.25 -11.94
C ASN A 48 2.88 -8.89 -12.26
N VAL A 49 3.92 -8.43 -11.57
CA VAL A 49 5.28 -8.95 -11.70
C VAL A 49 5.34 -10.36 -11.16
N ILE A 50 4.72 -10.61 -10.00
CA ILE A 50 4.69 -11.94 -9.36
C ILE A 50 3.87 -12.92 -10.17
N ARG A 51 2.70 -12.51 -10.67
CA ARG A 51 1.92 -13.31 -11.61
C ARG A 51 2.76 -13.75 -12.80
N SER A 52 3.43 -12.80 -13.44
CA SER A 52 4.27 -13.06 -14.61
C SER A 52 5.40 -14.03 -14.26
N LEU A 53 6.10 -13.82 -13.15
CA LEU A 53 7.15 -14.74 -12.68
C LEU A 53 6.61 -16.16 -12.47
N LEU A 54 5.48 -16.29 -11.77
CA LEU A 54 4.87 -17.59 -11.48
C LEU A 54 4.39 -18.31 -12.74
N LEU A 55 3.82 -17.61 -13.73
CA LEU A 55 3.40 -18.23 -14.98
C LEU A 55 4.54 -18.96 -15.69
N HIS A 56 5.76 -18.41 -15.66
CA HIS A 56 6.94 -19.07 -16.24
C HIS A 56 7.38 -20.32 -15.46
N LEU A 57 6.91 -20.49 -14.22
CA LEU A 57 7.14 -21.70 -13.44
C LEU A 57 6.18 -22.83 -13.79
N PHE A 58 5.22 -22.63 -14.70
CA PHE A 58 4.25 -23.65 -15.11
C PHE A 58 4.34 -23.90 -16.62
N LYS A 59 4.07 -25.14 -17.05
CA LYS A 59 3.89 -25.47 -18.47
C LYS A 59 2.52 -25.00 -18.95
N GLU A 60 2.34 -24.79 -20.25
CA GLU A 60 1.03 -24.38 -20.80
C GLU A 60 -0.11 -25.33 -20.41
N GLU A 61 0.16 -26.64 -20.37
CA GLU A 61 -0.77 -27.70 -19.96
C GLU A 61 -1.24 -27.58 -18.50
N GLU A 62 -0.42 -26.95 -17.64
CA GLU A 62 -0.68 -26.77 -16.21
C GLU A 62 -1.49 -25.49 -15.94
N LEU A 63 -1.60 -24.58 -16.93
CA LEU A 63 -2.28 -23.30 -16.79
C LEU A 63 -3.80 -23.43 -16.96
N GLN A 64 -4.52 -22.53 -16.30
CA GLN A 64 -5.96 -22.36 -16.55
C GLN A 64 -6.21 -21.63 -17.88
N ALA A 65 -7.48 -21.62 -18.32
CA ALA A 65 -7.95 -20.79 -19.42
C ALA A 65 -7.51 -19.32 -19.27
N ASP A 66 -7.34 -18.64 -20.41
CA ASP A 66 -6.81 -17.27 -20.51
C ASP A 66 -5.40 -17.10 -19.90
N HIS A 67 -4.61 -18.17 -19.88
CA HIS A 67 -3.21 -18.15 -19.44
C HIS A 67 -3.08 -17.69 -17.96
N ASN A 68 -3.93 -18.26 -17.11
CA ASN A 68 -3.98 -17.99 -15.68
C ASN A 68 -3.26 -19.07 -14.86
N LEU A 69 -2.85 -18.71 -13.64
CA LEU A 69 -2.16 -19.64 -12.72
C LEU A 69 -3.00 -20.90 -12.46
N PRO A 70 -2.39 -22.06 -12.16
CA PRO A 70 -3.14 -23.27 -11.84
C PRO A 70 -4.12 -23.05 -10.67
N ALA A 71 -5.24 -23.76 -10.68
CA ALA A 71 -6.24 -23.60 -9.64
C ALA A 71 -5.67 -24.00 -8.27
N GLY A 72 -5.91 -23.18 -7.25
CA GLY A 72 -5.32 -23.34 -5.91
C GLY A 72 -3.92 -22.77 -5.75
N VAL A 73 -3.28 -22.22 -6.78
CA VAL A 73 -2.02 -21.46 -6.66
C VAL A 73 -2.34 -19.97 -6.55
N VAL A 74 -2.17 -19.39 -5.36
CA VAL A 74 -2.50 -17.99 -5.08
C VAL A 74 -1.21 -17.19 -4.85
N PRO A 75 -0.92 -16.17 -5.67
CA PRO A 75 0.25 -15.31 -5.46
C PRO A 75 0.00 -14.34 -4.30
N VAL A 76 0.95 -14.24 -3.39
CA VAL A 76 0.95 -13.25 -2.30
C VAL A 76 2.09 -12.27 -2.56
N PRO A 77 1.85 -11.14 -3.25
CA PRO A 77 2.87 -10.12 -3.35
C PRO A 77 3.08 -9.49 -1.97
N VAL A 78 4.31 -9.49 -1.49
CA VAL A 78 4.67 -8.77 -0.27
C VAL A 78 4.90 -7.32 -0.64
N GLU A 79 3.79 -6.57 -0.69
CA GLU A 79 3.78 -5.20 -1.19
C GLU A 79 4.54 -4.27 -0.24
N ASN A 80 5.44 -3.49 -0.83
CA ASN A 80 6.17 -2.44 -0.14
C ASN A 80 6.28 -1.17 -0.99
N GLY A 81 5.87 -1.19 -2.26
CA GLY A 81 5.99 -0.05 -3.16
C GLY A 81 7.41 0.29 -3.61
N TYR A 82 8.44 -0.48 -3.20
CA TYR A 82 9.82 -0.19 -3.59
C TYR A 82 10.07 -0.61 -5.04
N LEU A 83 10.54 0.31 -5.87
CA LEU A 83 10.58 0.11 -7.33
C LEU A 83 11.96 -0.15 -7.91
N HIS A 84 13.06 0.12 -7.19
CA HIS A 84 14.42 0.20 -7.75
C HIS A 84 15.40 -0.70 -7.02
N TYR A 85 15.42 -1.98 -7.37
CA TYR A 85 16.33 -2.93 -6.76
C TYR A 85 17.70 -2.92 -7.43
N GLN A 86 18.75 -2.94 -6.62
CA GLN A 86 20.15 -3.03 -7.03
C GLN A 86 20.70 -4.45 -6.78
N PRO A 87 21.82 -4.82 -7.43
CA PRO A 87 22.51 -6.06 -7.10
C PRO A 87 22.79 -6.19 -5.60
N GLY A 88 22.46 -7.34 -5.02
CA GLY A 88 22.56 -7.64 -3.58
C GLY A 88 21.31 -7.28 -2.76
N ASP A 89 20.33 -6.58 -3.34
CA ASP A 89 19.04 -6.38 -2.66
C ASP A 89 18.24 -7.70 -2.61
N SER A 90 17.47 -7.89 -1.54
CA SER A 90 16.50 -8.98 -1.44
C SER A 90 15.09 -8.55 -1.84
N TYR A 91 14.41 -9.43 -2.56
CA TYR A 91 13.00 -9.32 -2.91
C TYR A 91 12.23 -10.53 -2.35
N VAL A 92 11.08 -10.27 -1.75
CA VAL A 92 10.26 -11.31 -1.10
C VAL A 92 8.90 -11.35 -1.74
N PHE A 93 8.38 -12.57 -1.93
CA PHE A 93 6.97 -12.79 -2.21
C PHE A 93 6.52 -14.14 -1.64
N GLY A 94 5.22 -14.38 -1.69
CA GLY A 94 4.58 -15.58 -1.22
C GLY A 94 3.77 -16.32 -2.26
N ILE A 95 3.51 -17.58 -1.96
CA ILE A 95 2.60 -18.44 -2.69
C ILE A 95 1.79 -19.22 -1.66
N VAL A 96 0.47 -19.22 -1.81
CA VAL A 96 -0.40 -20.16 -1.10
C VAL A 96 -0.79 -21.26 -2.06
N LEU A 97 -0.65 -22.51 -1.64
CA LEU A 97 -1.14 -23.69 -2.33
C LEU A 97 -2.33 -24.25 -1.55
N ILE A 98 -3.45 -24.41 -2.25
CA ILE A 98 -4.73 -24.83 -1.69
C ILE A 98 -5.14 -26.17 -2.29
N GLY A 99 -5.62 -27.09 -1.45
CA GLY A 99 -6.07 -28.40 -1.87
C GLY A 99 -4.96 -29.17 -2.57
N HIS A 100 -5.24 -29.70 -3.76
CA HIS A 100 -4.29 -30.51 -4.53
C HIS A 100 -3.10 -29.72 -5.11
N ALA A 101 -3.08 -28.39 -4.98
CA ALA A 101 -1.99 -27.55 -5.48
C ALA A 101 -0.65 -27.78 -4.76
N GLU A 102 -0.65 -28.41 -3.57
CA GLU A 102 0.59 -28.81 -2.89
C GLU A 102 1.50 -29.70 -3.75
N ASN A 103 0.92 -30.43 -4.71
CA ASN A 103 1.65 -31.24 -5.69
C ASN A 103 2.54 -30.42 -6.64
N PHE A 104 2.38 -29.09 -6.66
CA PHE A 104 3.27 -28.18 -7.37
C PHE A 104 4.48 -27.73 -6.55
N LEU A 105 4.51 -27.93 -5.22
CA LEU A 105 5.54 -27.40 -4.33
C LEU A 105 6.97 -27.75 -4.79
N ASN A 106 7.25 -29.04 -4.96
CA ASN A 106 8.56 -29.53 -5.39
C ASN A 106 8.94 -29.03 -6.79
N ARG A 107 7.95 -28.89 -7.68
CA ARG A 107 8.14 -28.35 -9.04
C ARG A 107 8.50 -26.87 -9.01
N ILE A 108 7.76 -26.07 -8.24
CA ILE A 108 8.01 -24.64 -8.03
C ILE A 108 9.43 -24.44 -7.48
N HIS A 109 9.78 -25.17 -6.41
CA HIS A 109 11.12 -25.11 -5.82
C HIS A 109 12.20 -25.45 -6.86
N THR A 110 12.06 -26.59 -7.55
CA THR A 110 13.05 -27.03 -8.56
C THR A 110 13.23 -26.01 -9.68
N ARG A 111 12.16 -25.38 -10.16
CA ARG A 111 12.23 -24.39 -11.25
C ARG A 111 12.80 -23.04 -10.77
N LEU A 112 12.51 -22.63 -9.54
CA LEU A 112 13.14 -21.45 -8.92
C LEU A 112 14.65 -21.63 -8.70
N THR A 113 15.10 -22.84 -8.40
CA THR A 113 16.54 -23.15 -8.24
C THR A 113 17.28 -23.21 -9.58
N ARG A 114 16.60 -23.60 -10.67
CA ARG A 114 17.24 -23.70 -11.99
C ARG A 114 17.40 -22.31 -12.60
N LYS A 115 18.58 -22.05 -13.20
CA LYS A 115 18.78 -20.91 -14.11
C LYS A 115 17.90 -21.12 -15.34
N THR A 116 16.69 -20.57 -15.30
CA THR A 116 15.70 -20.69 -16.37
C THR A 116 15.67 -19.39 -17.14
N HIS A 117 16.20 -19.41 -18.36
CA HIS A 117 16.15 -18.27 -19.27
C HIS A 117 14.77 -18.19 -19.93
N THR A 118 13.95 -17.18 -19.61
CA THR A 118 12.83 -16.74 -20.47
C THR A 118 12.39 -15.29 -20.18
N SER A 119 11.97 -14.60 -21.25
CA SER A 119 11.56 -13.19 -21.36
C SER A 119 10.02 -13.06 -21.22
N ASN A 120 9.44 -12.04 -20.58
CA ASN A 120 9.46 -10.62 -20.93
C ASN A 120 9.24 -9.74 -19.68
N GLY A 121 10.25 -8.92 -19.35
CA GLY A 121 10.12 -7.68 -18.59
C GLY A 121 9.48 -7.78 -17.20
N VAL A 122 10.26 -8.18 -16.20
CA VAL A 122 10.64 -7.34 -15.03
C VAL A 122 11.43 -8.17 -14.01
N LEU A 123 11.16 -9.48 -13.86
CA LEU A 123 12.00 -10.43 -13.10
C LEU A 123 12.31 -11.67 -13.94
N ARG A 124 13.59 -12.06 -14.03
CA ARG A 124 14.07 -13.24 -14.74
C ARG A 124 14.99 -14.07 -13.84
N LEU A 125 14.64 -15.33 -13.63
CA LEU A 125 15.40 -16.26 -12.81
C LEU A 125 16.75 -16.58 -13.47
N GLY A 126 17.84 -16.43 -12.72
CA GLY A 126 19.20 -16.66 -13.18
C GLY A 126 19.82 -15.51 -13.98
N GLU A 127 19.04 -14.51 -14.40
CA GLU A 127 19.54 -13.28 -15.05
C GLU A 127 19.51 -12.09 -14.09
N THR A 128 18.31 -11.76 -13.58
CA THR A 128 18.11 -10.58 -12.73
C THR A 128 17.94 -10.91 -11.26
N VAL A 129 17.55 -12.16 -10.95
CA VAL A 129 17.34 -12.65 -9.59
C VAL A 129 17.75 -14.10 -9.46
N GLN A 130 18.16 -14.51 -8.26
CA GLN A 130 18.42 -15.89 -7.89
C GLN A 130 17.71 -16.25 -6.59
N LEU A 131 17.35 -17.52 -6.44
CA LEU A 131 16.74 -18.00 -5.20
C LEU A 131 17.74 -17.91 -4.06
N GLN A 132 17.38 -17.18 -3.00
CA GLN A 132 18.18 -17.05 -1.78
C GLN A 132 17.62 -17.93 -0.67
N GLN A 133 16.31 -17.87 -0.43
CA GLN A 133 15.62 -18.71 0.55
C GLN A 133 14.27 -19.20 0.03
N PHE A 134 13.92 -20.42 0.39
CA PHE A 134 12.62 -21.02 0.12
C PHE A 134 12.12 -21.70 1.40
N TYR A 135 11.08 -21.13 2.00
CA TYR A 135 10.47 -21.67 3.20
C TYR A 135 9.05 -22.11 2.89
N SER A 136 8.67 -23.32 3.30
CA SER A 136 7.30 -23.81 3.15
C SER A 136 6.78 -24.40 4.45
N GLN A 137 5.52 -24.12 4.77
CA GLN A 137 4.86 -24.60 5.97
C GLN A 137 3.42 -25.00 5.66
N ALA A 138 3.01 -26.15 6.20
CA ALA A 138 1.60 -26.57 6.21
C ALA A 138 0.84 -25.77 7.28
N VAL A 139 -0.38 -25.36 6.95
CA VAL A 139 -1.24 -24.57 7.83
C VAL A 139 -2.43 -25.41 8.28
N ASN A 140 -2.59 -25.54 9.60
CA ASN A 140 -3.76 -26.17 10.21
C ASN A 140 -4.78 -25.10 10.62
N LEU A 141 -5.91 -25.03 9.91
CA LEU A 141 -6.97 -24.04 10.19
C LEU A 141 -7.68 -24.30 11.51
N GLY A 142 -7.88 -25.57 11.89
CA GLY A 142 -8.48 -25.93 13.18
C GLY A 142 -7.66 -25.39 14.34
N GLU A 143 -6.35 -25.65 14.33
CA GLU A 143 -5.43 -25.14 15.35
C GLU A 143 -5.39 -23.61 15.40
N LEU A 144 -5.43 -22.94 14.24
CA LEU A 144 -5.54 -21.48 14.18
C LEU A 144 -6.84 -20.97 14.82
N CYS A 145 -7.98 -21.58 14.48
CA CYS A 145 -9.29 -21.20 15.03
C CYS A 145 -9.31 -21.39 16.56
N ASP A 146 -8.88 -22.54 17.05
CA ASP A 146 -8.88 -22.87 18.49
C ASP A 146 -8.05 -21.87 19.29
N ARG A 147 -6.86 -21.52 18.78
CA ARG A 147 -5.98 -20.51 19.40
C ARG A 147 -6.61 -19.12 19.47
N ILE A 148 -7.47 -18.75 18.51
CA ILE A 148 -8.10 -17.43 18.47
C ILE A 148 -9.35 -17.39 19.35
N ILE A 149 -10.18 -18.42 19.28
CA ILE A 149 -11.40 -18.53 20.09
C ILE A 149 -11.04 -18.54 21.58
N GLY A 150 -9.98 -19.25 21.96
CA GLY A 150 -9.47 -19.27 23.34
C GLY A 150 -9.09 -17.88 23.90
N LYS A 151 -8.76 -16.91 23.02
CA LYS A 151 -8.39 -15.55 23.43
C LYS A 151 -9.59 -14.62 23.68
N LYS A 152 -10.83 -15.05 23.39
CA LYS A 152 -12.07 -14.26 23.59
C LYS A 152 -12.00 -12.84 22.98
N ILE A 153 -11.45 -12.73 21.77
CA ILE A 153 -11.27 -11.46 21.10
C ILE A 153 -12.62 -10.93 20.60
N GLN A 154 -13.00 -9.74 21.05
CA GLN A 154 -14.25 -9.06 20.64
C GLN A 154 -14.00 -7.89 19.69
N GLN A 155 -12.76 -7.40 19.64
CA GLN A 155 -12.34 -6.30 18.80
C GLN A 155 -11.02 -6.67 18.11
N PHE A 156 -10.98 -6.55 16.79
CA PHE A 156 -9.83 -6.94 15.98
C PHE A 156 -9.72 -6.06 14.73
N ARG A 157 -8.53 -6.02 14.14
CA ARG A 157 -8.25 -5.30 12.90
C ARG A 157 -8.20 -6.24 11.72
N ILE A 158 -8.65 -5.72 10.58
CA ILE A 158 -8.42 -6.30 9.26
C ILE A 158 -7.61 -5.28 8.48
N ARG A 159 -6.42 -5.64 8.00
CA ARG A 159 -5.61 -4.74 7.15
C ARG A 159 -5.66 -5.21 5.71
N LEU A 160 -6.28 -4.41 4.86
CA LEU A 160 -6.35 -4.61 3.42
C LEU A 160 -5.04 -4.10 2.79
N LEU A 161 -4.17 -5.03 2.43
CA LEU A 161 -2.79 -4.77 2.01
C LEU A 161 -2.67 -4.52 0.51
N THR A 162 -3.55 -5.15 -0.27
CA THR A 162 -3.70 -4.88 -1.69
C THR A 162 -5.13 -4.43 -2.00
N PRO A 163 -5.35 -3.65 -3.07
CA PRO A 163 -6.66 -3.11 -3.39
C PRO A 163 -7.77 -4.18 -3.41
N VAL A 164 -8.78 -3.99 -2.55
CA VAL A 164 -9.95 -4.85 -2.51
C VAL A 164 -11.07 -4.22 -3.32
N TRP A 165 -11.61 -5.01 -4.25
CA TRP A 165 -12.67 -4.57 -5.16
C TRP A 165 -14.01 -5.17 -4.80
N ILE A 166 -14.93 -4.29 -4.41
CA ILE A 166 -16.30 -4.66 -4.06
C ILE A 166 -17.27 -3.82 -4.89
N ASP A 167 -18.02 -4.49 -5.77
CA ASP A 167 -19.09 -3.86 -6.53
C ASP A 167 -20.30 -3.61 -5.64
N ARG A 168 -20.98 -2.49 -5.89
CA ARG A 168 -22.29 -2.26 -5.29
C ARG A 168 -23.32 -3.17 -5.96
N GLU A 169 -24.30 -3.65 -5.21
CA GLU A 169 -25.45 -4.36 -5.78
C GLU A 169 -26.46 -3.32 -6.30
N ALA A 170 -27.32 -3.67 -7.26
CA ALA A 170 -28.42 -2.80 -7.68
C ALA A 170 -29.54 -2.95 -6.62
N PRO A 171 -29.76 -1.97 -5.72
CA PRO A 171 -30.07 -0.57 -6.07
C PRO A 171 -28.99 0.48 -5.72
N ASP A 172 -27.93 0.13 -5.01
CA ASP A 172 -26.90 1.07 -4.50
C ASP A 172 -25.94 1.59 -5.58
N ARG A 173 -26.06 1.09 -6.82
CA ARG A 173 -25.26 1.54 -7.98
C ARG A 173 -25.72 2.91 -8.45
N VAL A 174 -24.89 3.91 -8.21
CA VAL A 174 -25.06 5.27 -8.75
C VAL A 174 -24.06 5.48 -9.91
N PRO A 175 -24.41 6.22 -10.98
CA PRO A 175 -23.45 6.59 -12.02
C PRO A 175 -22.17 7.21 -11.42
N GLY A 176 -21.00 6.79 -11.90
CA GLY A 176 -19.69 7.18 -11.33
C GLY A 176 -19.30 6.48 -10.02
N HIS A 177 -20.24 5.81 -9.35
CA HIS A 177 -20.07 5.14 -8.06
C HIS A 177 -20.58 3.70 -8.07
N SER A 178 -20.18 2.90 -9.05
CA SER A 178 -20.58 1.49 -9.13
C SER A 178 -19.89 0.59 -8.09
N ARG A 179 -18.92 1.12 -7.34
CA ARG A 179 -18.07 0.39 -6.39
C ARG A 179 -18.08 1.02 -5.00
N TYR A 180 -17.85 0.20 -3.98
CA TYR A 180 -17.75 0.66 -2.60
C TYR A 180 -16.44 1.42 -2.36
N ASP A 181 -16.52 2.61 -1.78
CA ASP A 181 -15.35 3.36 -1.32
C ASP A 181 -15.18 3.23 0.21
N ARG A 182 -14.26 4.00 0.78
CA ARG A 182 -13.99 3.99 2.22
C ARG A 182 -15.19 4.37 3.10
N GLN A 183 -16.14 5.17 2.61
CA GLN A 183 -17.30 5.62 3.39
C GLN A 183 -18.44 4.62 3.36
N LEU A 184 -18.49 3.80 2.30
CA LEU A 184 -19.60 2.88 2.06
C LEU A 184 -19.20 1.41 2.25
N PHE A 185 -17.95 1.13 2.64
CA PHE A 185 -17.45 -0.23 2.78
C PHE A 185 -18.38 -1.14 3.61
N ARG A 186 -18.77 -2.27 3.03
CA ARG A 186 -19.65 -3.26 3.66
C ARG A 186 -18.92 -4.53 4.03
N PHE A 187 -18.91 -4.84 5.33
CA PHE A 187 -18.23 -6.02 5.87
C PHE A 187 -18.89 -7.33 5.44
N ASP A 188 -20.21 -7.38 5.35
CA ASP A 188 -20.93 -8.56 4.87
C ASP A 188 -20.64 -8.88 3.40
N MET A 189 -20.47 -7.86 2.56
CA MET A 189 -20.06 -8.05 1.16
C MET A 189 -18.64 -8.60 1.02
N MET A 190 -17.73 -8.19 1.92
CA MET A 190 -16.39 -8.77 2.01
C MET A 190 -16.47 -10.27 2.34
N ILE A 191 -17.24 -10.64 3.36
CA ILE A 191 -17.46 -12.05 3.74
C ILE A 191 -18.09 -12.83 2.59
N LYS A 192 -19.15 -12.30 1.96
CA LYS A 192 -19.79 -12.92 0.79
C LYS A 192 -18.79 -13.24 -0.32
N LYS A 193 -17.88 -12.31 -0.64
CA LYS A 193 -16.84 -12.53 -1.66
C LYS A 193 -15.85 -13.64 -1.32
N ILE A 194 -15.54 -13.83 -0.04
CA ILE A 194 -14.72 -14.98 0.41
C ILE A 194 -15.47 -16.28 0.12
N PHE A 195 -16.77 -16.36 0.43
CA PHE A 195 -17.58 -17.53 0.14
C PHE A 195 -17.76 -17.80 -1.36
N ASP A 196 -17.97 -16.76 -2.16
CA ASP A 196 -18.02 -16.89 -3.62
C ASP A 196 -16.71 -17.46 -4.17
N ARG A 197 -15.57 -17.04 -3.59
CA ARG A 197 -14.25 -17.59 -3.94
C ARG A 197 -14.10 -19.06 -3.56
N LEU A 198 -14.50 -19.44 -2.34
CA LEU A 198 -14.49 -20.83 -1.91
C LEU A 198 -15.35 -21.70 -2.85
N ARG A 199 -16.55 -21.23 -3.21
CA ARG A 199 -17.43 -21.92 -4.16
C ARG A 199 -16.77 -22.11 -5.52
N ASN A 200 -16.08 -21.10 -6.02
CA ASN A 200 -15.33 -21.21 -7.27
C ASN A 200 -14.23 -22.29 -7.17
N LEU A 201 -13.47 -22.34 -6.08
CA LEU A 201 -12.45 -23.37 -5.87
C LEU A 201 -13.03 -24.79 -5.81
N TYR A 202 -14.23 -24.96 -5.25
CA TYR A 202 -14.96 -26.23 -5.30
C TYR A 202 -15.40 -26.59 -6.72
N GLN A 203 -16.00 -25.62 -7.44
CA GLN A 203 -16.46 -25.82 -8.82
C GLN A 203 -15.31 -26.17 -9.79
N THR A 204 -14.11 -25.66 -9.55
CA THR A 204 -12.90 -26.00 -10.33
C THR A 204 -12.23 -27.31 -9.88
N GLY A 205 -12.82 -28.04 -8.93
CA GLY A 205 -12.27 -29.29 -8.40
C GLY A 205 -10.99 -29.12 -7.56
N THR A 206 -10.67 -27.89 -7.15
CA THR A 206 -9.53 -27.60 -6.27
C THR A 206 -9.82 -28.03 -4.83
N LEU A 207 -11.06 -27.88 -4.40
CA LEU A 207 -11.58 -28.41 -3.14
C LEU A 207 -12.42 -29.65 -3.42
N SER A 208 -12.29 -30.66 -2.55
CA SER A 208 -13.08 -31.89 -2.60
C SER A 208 -14.42 -31.75 -1.88
N THR A 209 -14.55 -30.81 -0.95
CA THR A 209 -15.71 -30.62 -0.09
C THR A 209 -16.58 -29.47 -0.56
N ALA A 210 -17.90 -29.68 -0.53
CA ALA A 210 -18.87 -28.65 -0.86
C ALA A 210 -18.80 -27.50 0.15
N VAL A 211 -18.89 -26.28 -0.35
CA VAL A 211 -18.81 -25.06 0.46
C VAL A 211 -20.22 -24.67 0.92
N PRO A 212 -20.44 -24.42 2.22
CA PRO A 212 -21.74 -23.99 2.72
C PRO A 212 -22.17 -22.61 2.20
N PRO A 213 -23.45 -22.25 2.31
CA PRO A 213 -23.90 -20.90 1.99
C PRO A 213 -23.19 -19.87 2.87
N ALA A 214 -23.01 -18.66 2.33
CA ALA A 214 -22.50 -17.53 3.11
C ALA A 214 -23.47 -17.21 4.26
N PRO A 215 -22.98 -16.66 5.40
CA PRO A 215 -23.82 -16.20 6.49
C PRO A 215 -24.88 -15.19 6.01
N ASP A 216 -26.04 -15.19 6.66
CA ASP A 216 -27.14 -14.25 6.37
C ASP A 216 -26.64 -12.81 6.54
N PRO A 217 -26.70 -11.94 5.51
CA PRO A 217 -26.25 -10.55 5.58
C PRO A 217 -26.75 -9.76 6.81
N ALA A 218 -27.88 -10.16 7.43
CA ALA A 218 -28.35 -9.61 8.70
C ALA A 218 -27.31 -9.70 9.85
N PHE A 219 -26.36 -10.65 9.81
CA PHE A 219 -25.26 -10.76 10.78
C PHE A 219 -24.46 -9.45 10.87
N HIS A 220 -24.40 -8.67 9.78
CA HIS A 220 -23.69 -7.40 9.72
C HIS A 220 -24.12 -6.45 10.84
N ALA A 221 -25.40 -6.46 11.22
CA ALA A 221 -25.95 -5.62 12.28
C ALA A 221 -25.35 -5.92 13.66
N SER A 222 -24.81 -7.12 13.85
CA SER A 222 -24.12 -7.54 15.08
C SER A 222 -22.67 -7.03 15.16
N PHE A 223 -22.15 -6.40 14.10
CA PHE A 223 -20.79 -5.89 14.04
C PHE A 223 -20.76 -4.36 13.95
N LYS A 224 -19.90 -3.74 14.75
CA LYS A 224 -19.52 -2.34 14.62
C LYS A 224 -18.24 -2.25 13.79
N ILE A 225 -18.33 -1.58 12.65
CA ILE A 225 -17.20 -1.41 11.71
C ILE A 225 -16.75 0.05 11.72
N HIS A 226 -15.49 0.29 12.06
CA HIS A 226 -14.87 1.61 11.92
C HIS A 226 -14.01 1.60 10.65
N HIS A 227 -14.53 2.24 9.60
CA HIS A 227 -13.89 2.39 8.29
C HIS A 227 -13.00 3.63 8.18
N GLN A 228 -12.81 4.37 9.28
CA GLN A 228 -12.08 5.64 9.28
C GLN A 228 -10.63 5.54 8.81
N TYR A 229 -10.05 4.34 8.75
CA TYR A 229 -8.67 4.13 8.33
C TYR A 229 -8.54 3.46 6.95
N LEU A 230 -9.58 3.58 6.13
CA LEU A 230 -9.57 3.13 4.75
C LEU A 230 -9.25 4.30 3.81
N THR A 231 -8.51 4.00 2.75
CA THR A 231 -8.34 4.88 1.60
C THR A 231 -8.65 4.10 0.34
N TRP A 232 -9.15 4.79 -0.67
CA TRP A 232 -9.19 4.21 -2.01
C TRP A 232 -7.84 4.47 -2.70
N VAL A 233 -7.38 3.49 -3.50
CA VAL A 233 -6.25 3.63 -4.42
C VAL A 233 -6.64 3.16 -5.82
N GLU A 234 -6.47 4.00 -6.83
CA GLU A 234 -6.48 3.61 -8.24
C GLU A 234 -5.10 3.22 -8.75
N LEU A 235 -5.13 2.34 -9.75
CA LEU A 235 -3.96 1.89 -10.47
C LEU A 235 -4.05 2.49 -11.87
N PRO A 236 -3.10 3.34 -12.27
CA PRO A 236 -3.15 3.99 -13.56
C PRO A 236 -3.10 2.94 -14.67
N THR A 237 -4.07 2.98 -15.59
CA THR A 237 -4.05 2.12 -16.78
C THR A 237 -3.94 2.95 -18.05
N LYS A 238 -3.04 2.52 -18.95
CA LYS A 238 -2.84 3.17 -20.26
C LYS A 238 -4.10 3.17 -21.15
N LYS A 239 -5.09 2.34 -20.84
CA LYS A 239 -6.37 2.27 -21.55
C LYS A 239 -7.46 2.78 -20.61
N ARG A 240 -7.88 4.05 -20.79
CA ARG A 240 -8.96 4.77 -20.09
C ARG A 240 -10.34 4.07 -20.00
N ARG A 241 -10.47 2.81 -20.40
CA ARG A 241 -11.73 2.05 -20.33
C ARG A 241 -11.96 1.37 -18.98
N HIS A 242 -10.92 0.99 -18.23
CA HIS A 242 -11.08 0.32 -16.93
C HIS A 242 -10.00 0.75 -15.94
N ASN A 243 -10.32 1.66 -15.02
CA ASN A 243 -9.47 1.92 -13.86
C ASN A 243 -9.53 0.68 -12.96
N TYR A 244 -8.37 0.09 -12.67
CA TYR A 244 -8.19 -0.92 -11.62
C TYR A 244 -7.95 -0.15 -10.33
N GLY A 245 -8.45 -0.65 -9.20
CA GLY A 245 -8.28 0.05 -7.93
C GLY A 245 -8.96 -0.72 -6.82
N GLY A 246 -9.15 -0.10 -5.68
CA GLY A 246 -9.85 -0.71 -4.56
C GLY A 246 -9.56 -0.02 -3.25
N VAL A 247 -10.24 -0.49 -2.22
CA VAL A 247 -10.03 -0.03 -0.86
C VAL A 247 -8.81 -0.73 -0.27
N VAL A 248 -7.94 0.04 0.37
CA VAL A 248 -6.79 -0.41 1.17
C VAL A 248 -6.79 0.29 2.52
N GLY A 249 -5.98 -0.20 3.46
CA GLY A 249 -5.88 0.36 4.81
C GLY A 249 -6.43 -0.59 5.86
N GLN A 250 -6.89 -0.07 7.00
CA GLN A 250 -7.34 -0.91 8.11
C GLN A 250 -8.80 -0.68 8.48
N LEU A 251 -9.45 -1.76 8.88
CA LEU A 251 -10.78 -1.77 9.48
C LEU A 251 -10.63 -2.17 10.94
N GLN A 252 -11.30 -1.45 11.83
CA GLN A 252 -11.53 -1.96 13.17
C GLN A 252 -12.92 -2.59 13.21
N VAL A 253 -12.97 -3.85 13.60
CA VAL A 253 -14.21 -4.63 13.71
C VAL A 253 -14.43 -5.00 15.16
N THR A 254 -15.63 -4.72 15.67
CA THR A 254 -16.08 -5.15 17.01
C THR A 254 -17.36 -5.95 16.87
N GLY A 255 -17.41 -7.17 17.40
CA GLY A 255 -18.59 -8.03 17.28
C GLY A 255 -18.30 -9.51 17.58
N PRO A 256 -19.31 -10.38 17.41
CA PRO A 256 -19.19 -11.80 17.72
C PRO A 256 -18.33 -12.54 16.67
N LEU A 257 -17.06 -12.77 16.99
CA LEU A 257 -16.08 -13.36 16.08
C LEU A 257 -16.42 -14.80 15.64
N ASN A 258 -17.15 -15.56 16.46
CA ASN A 258 -17.42 -16.99 16.25
C ASN A 258 -18.07 -17.30 14.89
N GLU A 259 -18.93 -16.42 14.38
CA GLU A 259 -19.66 -16.63 13.13
C GLU A 259 -18.86 -16.26 11.87
N VAL A 260 -17.75 -15.54 12.02
CA VAL A 260 -16.99 -14.99 10.88
C VAL A 260 -15.50 -15.36 10.91
N ILE A 261 -15.03 -15.99 11.99
CA ILE A 261 -13.60 -16.27 12.17
C ILE A 261 -13.04 -17.16 11.06
N LEU A 262 -13.69 -18.28 10.76
CA LEU A 262 -13.19 -19.23 9.77
C LEU A 262 -13.12 -18.61 8.35
N PRO A 263 -14.16 -17.94 7.81
CA PRO A 263 -14.05 -17.31 6.51
C PRO A 263 -13.04 -16.17 6.54
N LEU A 264 -12.92 -15.41 7.63
CA LEU A 264 -11.88 -14.39 7.75
C LEU A 264 -10.48 -15.00 7.72
N LEU A 265 -10.24 -16.12 8.39
CA LEU A 265 -8.95 -16.79 8.35
C LEU A 265 -8.66 -17.35 6.96
N LEU A 266 -9.61 -18.06 6.36
CA LEU A 266 -9.51 -18.59 5.01
C LEU A 266 -9.25 -17.51 3.97
N GLY A 267 -9.92 -16.37 4.08
CA GLY A 267 -9.76 -15.24 3.17
C GLY A 267 -8.34 -14.67 3.14
N GLN A 268 -7.55 -14.80 4.22
CA GLN A 268 -6.11 -14.43 4.19
C GLN A 268 -5.30 -15.29 3.22
N PHE A 269 -5.74 -16.52 2.95
CA PHE A 269 -5.05 -17.50 2.11
C PHE A 269 -5.56 -17.50 0.67
N ILE A 270 -6.87 -17.30 0.49
CA ILE A 270 -7.51 -17.38 -0.83
C ILE A 270 -7.70 -16.01 -1.51
N HIS A 271 -7.44 -14.92 -0.78
CA HIS A 271 -7.69 -13.53 -1.15
C HIS A 271 -9.18 -13.22 -1.41
N ILE A 272 -9.50 -11.94 -1.58
CA ILE A 272 -10.86 -11.45 -1.84
C ILE A 272 -11.01 -11.02 -3.30
N GLY A 273 -12.12 -11.42 -3.92
CA GLY A 273 -12.52 -10.95 -5.25
C GLY A 273 -11.97 -11.80 -6.40
N GLU A 274 -12.18 -11.33 -7.63
CA GLU A 274 -11.97 -12.14 -8.83
C GLU A 274 -10.55 -12.03 -9.39
N LYS A 275 -9.87 -10.91 -9.15
CA LYS A 275 -8.57 -10.57 -9.78
C LYS A 275 -7.36 -11.01 -8.96
N ILE A 276 -7.45 -12.16 -8.29
CA ILE A 276 -6.41 -12.64 -7.37
C ILE A 276 -5.11 -13.04 -8.06
N ASN A 277 -5.15 -13.35 -9.36
CA ASN A 277 -3.94 -13.71 -10.10
C ASN A 277 -2.94 -12.56 -10.13
N PHE A 278 -3.39 -11.32 -9.89
CA PHE A 278 -2.56 -10.13 -9.77
C PHE A 278 -2.23 -9.79 -8.32
N GLY A 279 -2.41 -10.73 -7.38
CA GLY A 279 -2.15 -10.52 -5.95
C GLY A 279 -3.10 -9.55 -5.24
N PHE A 280 -4.14 -9.06 -5.92
CA PHE A 280 -5.16 -8.20 -5.33
C PHE A 280 -6.10 -8.96 -4.40
N GLY A 281 -6.74 -8.24 -3.49
CA GLY A 281 -7.64 -8.82 -2.49
C GLY A 281 -6.95 -9.41 -1.26
N TYR A 282 -5.66 -9.19 -1.09
CA TYR A 282 -4.89 -9.69 0.03
C TYR A 282 -5.10 -8.83 1.27
N TYR A 283 -5.32 -9.48 2.40
CA TYR A 283 -5.42 -8.84 3.71
C TYR A 283 -4.83 -9.73 4.78
N ASP A 284 -4.49 -9.12 5.91
CA ASP A 284 -4.11 -9.84 7.12
C ASP A 284 -4.93 -9.44 8.34
N LEU A 285 -4.82 -10.26 9.39
CA LEU A 285 -5.53 -10.14 10.65
C LEU A 285 -4.50 -10.02 11.79
N PRO A 286 -3.87 -8.85 11.99
CA PRO A 286 -2.72 -8.71 12.87
C PRO A 286 -3.02 -9.03 14.34
N ASP A 287 -4.27 -8.84 14.78
CA ASP A 287 -4.67 -9.13 16.16
C ASP A 287 -5.04 -10.61 16.37
N LEU A 288 -5.39 -11.31 15.27
CA LEU A 288 -5.84 -12.71 15.32
C LEU A 288 -4.69 -13.68 14.98
N CYS A 289 -3.88 -13.36 13.97
CA CYS A 289 -2.76 -14.17 13.47
C CYS A 289 -1.48 -13.32 13.27
N PRO A 290 -0.90 -12.71 14.31
CA PRO A 290 0.29 -11.88 14.19
C PRO A 290 1.47 -12.62 13.56
N GLU A 291 1.60 -13.93 13.75
CA GLU A 291 2.63 -14.75 13.16
C GLU A 291 2.56 -14.79 11.62
N LEU A 292 1.35 -14.82 11.04
CA LEU A 292 1.16 -14.78 9.59
C LEU A 292 1.48 -13.39 9.05
N SER A 293 1.09 -12.33 9.77
CA SER A 293 1.48 -10.95 9.43
C SER A 293 2.99 -10.74 9.44
N GLN A 294 3.72 -11.39 10.36
CA GLN A 294 5.18 -11.35 10.40
C GLN A 294 5.79 -12.16 9.25
N PHE A 295 5.18 -13.30 8.93
CA PHE A 295 5.61 -14.17 7.84
C PHE A 295 5.61 -13.48 6.48
N TRP A 296 4.70 -12.53 6.24
CA TRP A 296 4.57 -11.81 4.97
C TRP A 296 5.27 -10.45 4.95
N ARG A 297 6.32 -10.24 5.76
CA ARG A 297 7.07 -8.97 5.74
C ARG A 297 8.04 -8.83 4.55
N PRO A 298 8.23 -7.61 4.01
CA PRO A 298 9.27 -7.36 3.01
C PRO A 298 10.65 -7.63 3.60
N ALA A 299 11.63 -7.97 2.75
CA ALA A 299 13.01 -8.19 3.20
C ALA A 299 13.63 -6.95 3.85
N GLN A 300 13.26 -5.77 3.36
CA GLN A 300 13.72 -4.49 3.89
C GLN A 300 12.58 -3.47 3.92
N THR A 301 12.56 -2.67 4.97
CA THR A 301 11.69 -1.50 5.13
C THR A 301 12.30 -0.26 4.46
N PHE A 302 11.50 0.77 4.21
CA PHE A 302 11.92 2.08 3.75
C PHE A 302 12.85 2.76 4.75
N VAL A 303 12.62 2.59 6.06
CA VAL A 303 13.57 3.05 7.10
C VAL A 303 14.94 2.42 6.89
N GLN A 304 15.01 1.12 6.62
CA GLN A 304 16.27 0.45 6.34
C GLN A 304 16.90 0.89 5.01
N ARG A 305 16.08 1.16 3.98
CA ARG A 305 16.56 1.60 2.66
C ARG A 305 17.08 3.04 2.67
N MET A 306 16.42 3.94 3.38
CA MET A 306 16.83 5.35 3.43
C MET A 306 18.16 5.57 4.16
N VAL A 307 18.65 4.60 4.93
CA VAL A 307 19.96 4.67 5.58
C VAL A 307 21.05 3.90 4.82
N GLN A 308 20.76 3.38 3.63
CA GLN A 308 21.78 2.79 2.77
C GLN A 308 22.76 3.88 2.28
N PRO A 309 24.08 3.61 2.22
CA PRO A 309 25.08 4.61 1.85
C PRO A 309 24.78 5.33 0.53
N ALA A 310 24.43 4.60 -0.52
CA ALA A 310 24.11 5.17 -1.83
C ALA A 310 22.89 6.12 -1.80
N VAL A 311 21.91 5.84 -0.92
CA VAL A 311 20.70 6.64 -0.76
C VAL A 311 21.02 7.91 0.05
N LEU A 312 21.80 7.77 1.13
CA LEU A 312 22.32 8.87 1.94
C LEU A 312 23.18 9.84 1.08
N ASP A 313 24.06 9.31 0.24
CA ASP A 313 24.87 10.11 -0.72
C ASP A 313 24.00 10.87 -1.72
N ALA A 314 22.96 10.22 -2.26
CA ALA A 314 22.03 10.85 -3.20
C ALA A 314 21.23 11.97 -2.50
N ALA A 315 20.76 11.73 -1.28
CA ALA A 315 20.05 12.70 -0.46
C ALA A 315 20.93 13.90 -0.09
N PHE A 316 22.19 13.64 0.25
CA PHE A 316 23.18 14.65 0.59
C PHE A 316 23.47 15.59 -0.59
N ARG A 317 23.65 15.01 -1.79
CA ARG A 317 23.81 15.79 -3.04
C ARG A 317 22.58 16.67 -3.31
N LYS A 318 21.36 16.15 -3.12
CA LYS A 318 20.12 16.95 -3.25
C LYS A 318 20.08 18.09 -2.24
N LEU A 319 20.47 17.84 -0.99
CA LEU A 319 20.49 18.85 0.07
C LEU A 319 21.43 20.01 -0.27
N LYS A 320 22.66 19.72 -0.73
CA LYS A 320 23.62 20.75 -1.17
C LYS A 320 23.14 21.60 -2.34
N GLN A 321 22.42 21.01 -3.29
CA GLN A 321 21.92 21.74 -4.45
C GLN A 321 20.76 22.70 -4.10
N ARG A 322 19.97 22.37 -3.08
CA ARG A 322 18.70 23.05 -2.78
C ARG A 322 18.76 23.98 -1.58
N SER A 323 19.61 23.67 -0.59
CA SER A 323 19.70 24.47 0.62
C SER A 323 20.69 25.61 0.43
N LYS A 324 20.31 26.83 0.81
CA LYS A 324 21.23 27.97 0.97
C LYS A 324 21.17 28.57 2.37
N MET A 325 20.23 28.12 3.21
CA MET A 325 19.97 28.67 4.54
C MET A 325 20.25 27.60 5.62
N PRO A 326 20.95 27.96 6.71
CA PRO A 326 21.15 27.07 7.85
C PRO A 326 19.79 26.74 8.51
N GLY A 327 19.78 25.67 9.31
CA GLY A 327 18.59 25.27 10.07
C GLY A 327 18.50 26.04 11.38
N VAL A 328 17.56 25.64 12.25
CA VAL A 328 17.48 26.15 13.63
C VAL A 328 18.77 25.85 14.43
N ASP A 329 19.47 24.79 14.04
CA ASP A 329 20.77 24.38 14.58
C ASP A 329 21.94 25.28 14.14
N GLN A 330 21.71 26.25 13.25
CA GLN A 330 22.70 27.20 12.71
C GLN A 330 23.91 26.55 12.02
N ILE A 331 23.87 25.23 11.77
CA ILE A 331 24.94 24.50 11.07
C ILE A 331 24.95 24.96 9.60
N ALA A 332 26.11 25.44 9.15
CA ALA A 332 26.31 25.83 7.76
C ALA A 332 26.46 24.60 6.86
N LEU A 333 26.14 24.77 5.57
CA LEU A 333 26.27 23.69 4.59
C LEU A 333 27.72 23.34 4.27
N ASP A 334 28.65 24.27 4.52
CA ASP A 334 30.08 24.05 4.27
C ASP A 334 30.70 23.09 5.31
N ASP A 335 30.12 23.02 6.51
CA ASP A 335 30.53 22.07 7.57
C ASP A 335 29.97 20.65 7.34
N LEU A 336 29.02 20.52 6.43
CA LEU A 336 28.25 19.30 6.18
C LEU A 336 29.13 18.14 5.67
N GLU A 337 30.17 18.43 4.90
CA GLU A 337 31.13 17.40 4.42
C GLU A 337 31.93 16.79 5.56
N ALA A 338 32.38 17.61 6.50
CA ALA A 338 33.15 17.15 7.66
C ALA A 338 32.30 16.31 8.61
N LEU A 339 31.00 16.62 8.72
CA LEU A 339 30.06 15.92 9.59
C LEU A 339 29.51 14.62 8.98
N TYR A 340 29.63 14.44 7.66
CA TYR A 340 29.04 13.31 6.93
C TYR A 340 29.38 11.93 7.52
N PRO A 341 30.67 11.57 7.77
CA PRO A 341 30.99 10.21 8.21
C PRO A 341 30.44 9.89 9.60
N GLN A 342 30.43 10.89 10.48
CA GLN A 342 29.91 10.76 11.85
C GLN A 342 28.39 10.61 11.83
N TRP A 343 27.71 11.45 11.05
CA TRP A 343 26.26 11.40 10.94
C TRP A 343 25.78 10.16 10.19
N GLU A 344 26.47 9.70 9.13
CA GLU A 344 26.14 8.45 8.45
C GLU A 344 26.18 7.27 9.45
N SER A 345 27.27 7.17 10.21
CA SER A 345 27.43 6.13 11.25
C SER A 345 26.33 6.23 12.31
N PHE A 346 26.06 7.44 12.79
CA PHE A 346 25.00 7.70 13.77
C PHE A 346 23.60 7.33 13.24
N LEU A 347 23.24 7.77 12.04
CA LEU A 347 21.94 7.50 11.44
C LEU A 347 21.73 6.01 11.23
N ARG A 348 22.75 5.31 10.73
CA ARG A 348 22.70 3.86 10.53
C ARG A 348 22.54 3.09 11.84
N GLU A 349 23.15 3.55 12.93
CA GLU A 349 22.99 2.89 14.23
C GLU A 349 21.62 3.17 14.87
N TYR A 350 21.19 4.43 14.89
CA TYR A 350 20.04 4.85 15.69
C TYR A 350 18.69 4.73 14.98
N LEU A 351 18.64 4.94 13.66
CA LEU A 351 17.40 4.69 12.89
C LEU A 351 17.16 3.19 12.71
N PHE A 352 18.21 2.39 12.56
CA PHE A 352 18.08 0.93 12.47
C PHE A 352 17.52 0.32 13.77
N LYS A 353 17.85 0.93 14.92
CA LYS A 353 17.31 0.52 16.22
C LYS A 353 15.94 1.14 16.54
N GLU A 354 15.38 1.97 15.66
CA GLU A 354 14.15 2.76 15.89
C GLU A 354 14.23 3.70 17.12
N ILE A 355 15.46 4.10 17.49
CA ILE A 355 15.74 4.92 18.68
C ILE A 355 15.78 6.43 18.34
N TYR A 356 15.79 6.80 17.06
CA TYR A 356 15.87 8.21 16.68
C TYR A 356 14.63 8.98 17.16
N LYS A 357 14.80 9.70 18.28
CA LYS A 357 13.85 10.65 18.87
C LYS A 357 14.59 11.96 19.09
N LYS A 358 14.84 12.73 18.02
CA LYS A 358 15.44 14.07 18.16
C LYS A 358 14.40 15.16 17.92
N ASN A 359 14.48 16.19 18.76
CA ASN A 359 13.55 17.30 18.87
C ASN A 359 13.52 18.13 17.58
N SER A 360 12.57 17.87 16.69
CA SER A 360 12.27 18.79 15.59
C SER A 360 11.54 20.00 16.20
N LEU A 361 12.29 21.00 16.62
CA LEU A 361 11.78 22.36 16.74
C LEU A 361 11.88 22.98 15.35
N LEU A 362 10.74 23.36 14.81
CA LEU A 362 10.64 24.16 13.59
C LEU A 362 10.74 25.64 14.00
N GLU A 363 11.49 26.49 13.32
CA GLU A 363 11.42 27.94 13.57
C GLU A 363 10.68 28.62 12.42
N LEU A 364 9.66 29.44 12.71
CA LEU A 364 8.96 30.20 11.67
C LEU A 364 9.70 31.50 11.35
N LEU A 365 10.18 31.60 10.11
CA LEU A 365 10.62 32.85 9.53
C LEU A 365 9.47 33.54 8.79
N GLN A 366 9.15 34.76 9.20
CA GLN A 366 8.28 35.64 8.43
C GLN A 366 9.01 36.15 7.19
N LYS A 367 8.45 35.86 6.01
CA LYS A 367 8.91 36.48 4.78
C LYS A 367 8.05 37.70 4.45
N ASP A 368 8.67 38.87 4.37
CA ASP A 368 8.02 40.08 3.84
C ASP A 368 7.84 39.94 2.33
N SER A 369 6.66 39.51 1.91
CA SER A 369 6.22 39.62 0.52
C SER A 369 5.04 40.58 0.47
N LYS A 370 5.06 41.52 -0.48
CA LYS A 370 4.17 42.71 -0.59
C LYS A 370 2.65 42.43 -0.60
N ARG A 371 2.17 41.18 -0.42
CA ARG A 371 0.74 40.85 -0.31
C ARG A 371 0.35 39.72 0.66
N ARG A 372 1.27 39.01 1.33
CA ARG A 372 0.95 38.01 2.38
C ARG A 372 2.22 37.69 3.18
N LEU A 373 2.09 37.61 4.51
CA LEU A 373 3.09 37.00 5.39
C LEU A 373 3.03 35.50 5.12
N ASN A 374 4.11 34.92 4.59
CA ASN A 374 4.24 33.46 4.50
C ASN A 374 5.28 33.04 5.54
N ASP A 375 4.85 32.25 6.50
CA ASP A 375 5.73 31.72 7.54
C ASP A 375 6.41 30.44 7.01
N ILE A 376 7.74 30.46 6.91
CA ILE A 376 8.53 29.30 6.45
C ILE A 376 9.17 28.63 7.66
N SER A 377 8.96 27.33 7.82
CA SER A 377 9.61 26.53 8.84
C SER A 377 11.07 26.23 8.47
N LEU A 378 12.00 26.70 9.28
CA LEU A 378 13.38 26.21 9.30
C LEU A 378 13.43 24.88 10.03
N ILE A 379 14.19 23.93 9.46
CA ILE A 379 14.34 22.57 9.99
C ILE A 379 15.82 22.30 10.22
N VAL A 380 16.11 21.59 11.32
CA VAL A 380 17.45 21.08 11.64
C VAL A 380 18.06 20.38 10.43
N LEU A 381 19.34 20.60 10.18
CA LEU A 381 19.99 20.17 8.94
C LEU A 381 19.97 18.64 8.76
N LEU A 382 20.14 17.90 9.87
CA LEU A 382 20.05 16.44 9.90
C LEU A 382 18.66 15.93 9.46
N ASP A 383 17.58 16.55 9.94
CA ASP A 383 16.21 16.21 9.56
C ASP A 383 15.95 16.50 8.07
N ARG A 384 16.48 17.61 7.54
CA ARG A 384 16.41 17.91 6.10
C ARG A 384 17.12 16.85 5.26
N TRP A 385 18.27 16.35 5.73
CA TRP A 385 18.97 15.25 5.06
C TRP A 385 18.15 13.96 5.09
N LEU A 386 17.61 13.58 6.24
CA LEU A 386 16.76 12.40 6.39
C LEU A 386 15.49 12.49 5.54
N GLN A 387 14.81 13.64 5.52
CA GLN A 387 13.65 13.85 4.65
C GLN A 387 14.02 13.71 3.17
N ASN A 388 15.17 14.24 2.74
CA ASN A 388 15.66 14.01 1.37
C ASN A 388 15.94 12.53 1.11
N SER A 389 16.44 11.80 2.10
CA SER A 389 16.71 10.38 2.01
C SER A 389 15.43 9.57 1.83
N LEU A 390 14.38 9.91 2.60
CA LEU A 390 13.06 9.33 2.44
C LEU A 390 12.47 9.65 1.06
N LEU A 391 12.63 10.88 0.56
CA LEU A 391 12.19 11.22 -0.80
C LEU A 391 12.87 10.39 -1.88
N VAL A 392 14.16 10.08 -1.75
CA VAL A 392 14.87 9.25 -2.74
C VAL A 392 14.22 7.88 -2.90
N VAL A 393 13.73 7.29 -1.80
CA VAL A 393 13.11 5.95 -1.83
C VAL A 393 11.60 6.00 -2.08
N MET A 394 10.88 6.97 -1.51
CA MET A 394 9.41 7.02 -1.48
C MET A 394 8.79 7.71 -2.70
N GLU A 395 9.43 8.77 -3.21
CA GLU A 395 8.91 9.56 -4.34
C GLU A 395 8.65 8.70 -5.59
N PRO A 396 9.54 7.76 -6.00
CA PRO A 396 9.26 6.91 -7.15
C PRO A 396 8.01 6.04 -7.01
N ALA A 397 7.75 5.55 -5.79
CA ALA A 397 6.60 4.70 -5.49
C ALA A 397 5.30 5.48 -5.59
N ILE A 398 5.23 6.60 -4.86
CA ILE A 398 4.06 7.48 -4.81
C ILE A 398 3.74 8.06 -6.18
N GLU A 399 4.76 8.42 -6.98
CA GLU A 399 4.58 8.93 -8.35
C GLU A 399 3.80 7.95 -9.25
N THR A 400 3.84 6.64 -8.97
CA THR A 400 3.04 5.64 -9.74
C THR A 400 1.58 5.56 -9.32
N LEU A 401 1.20 6.22 -8.23
CA LEU A 401 -0.17 6.32 -7.74
C LEU A 401 -0.81 7.65 -8.15
N LEU A 402 -0.01 8.72 -8.22
CA LEU A 402 -0.52 10.07 -8.47
C LEU A 402 -1.19 10.23 -9.83
N GLU A 403 -2.36 10.87 -9.82
CA GLU A 403 -3.13 11.22 -11.01
C GLU A 403 -2.38 12.12 -12.00
N ASP A 404 -2.52 11.87 -13.30
CA ASP A 404 -1.85 12.64 -14.38
C ASP A 404 -2.26 14.13 -14.41
N CYS A 405 -3.37 14.47 -13.76
CA CYS A 405 -3.87 15.83 -13.64
C CYS A 405 -3.12 16.70 -12.63
N SER A 406 -2.23 16.13 -11.79
CA SER A 406 -1.45 16.86 -10.79
C SER A 406 -0.06 17.21 -11.33
N TYR A 407 0.32 18.50 -11.31
CA TYR A 407 1.55 18.97 -11.97
C TYR A 407 2.62 19.54 -11.03
N ALA A 408 2.27 19.86 -9.78
CA ALA A 408 3.21 20.49 -8.86
C ALA A 408 4.11 19.47 -8.17
N TYR A 409 5.34 19.89 -7.88
CA TYR A 409 6.31 19.14 -7.06
C TYR A 409 6.70 17.74 -7.56
N ARG A 410 6.30 17.39 -8.79
CA ARG A 410 6.60 16.10 -9.40
C ARG A 410 7.72 16.21 -10.42
N LYS A 411 8.59 15.22 -10.45
CA LYS A 411 9.68 15.16 -11.42
C LYS A 411 9.12 15.11 -12.85
N ASN A 412 9.67 15.93 -13.74
CA ASN A 412 9.24 16.09 -15.14
C ASN A 412 7.87 16.78 -15.33
N TYR A 413 7.19 17.23 -14.28
CA TYR A 413 6.00 18.07 -14.40
C TYR A 413 6.36 19.54 -14.18
N SER A 414 5.58 20.43 -14.79
CA SER A 414 5.83 21.87 -14.72
C SER A 414 4.57 22.67 -15.03
N ARG A 415 4.60 23.97 -14.70
CA ARG A 415 3.55 24.93 -15.10
C ARG A 415 3.36 24.96 -16.62
N GLN A 416 4.43 24.75 -17.39
CA GLN A 416 4.35 24.69 -18.85
C GLN A 416 3.52 23.48 -19.32
N ARG A 417 3.72 22.31 -18.71
CA ARG A 417 2.92 21.12 -19.03
C ARG A 417 1.45 21.26 -18.62
N ALA A 418 1.17 21.87 -17.47
CA ALA A 418 -0.20 22.18 -17.06
C ALA A 418 -0.89 23.09 -18.10
N ARG A 419 -0.19 24.13 -18.58
CA ARG A 419 -0.68 25.02 -19.64
C ARG A 419 -0.91 24.29 -20.97
N GLU A 420 -0.05 23.34 -21.33
CA GLU A 420 -0.24 22.51 -22.53
C GLU A 420 -1.48 21.63 -22.41
N ALA A 421 -1.71 21.01 -21.25
CA ALA A 421 -2.91 20.23 -20.99
C ALA A 421 -4.19 21.08 -21.10
N LEU A 422 -4.16 22.32 -20.60
CA LEU A 422 -5.25 23.28 -20.74
C LEU A 422 -5.50 23.65 -22.21
N ARG A 423 -4.44 23.89 -23.00
CA ARG A 423 -4.54 24.18 -24.44
C ARG A 423 -5.14 23.00 -25.21
N LEU A 424 -4.75 21.77 -24.89
CA LEU A 424 -5.33 20.57 -25.50
C LEU A 424 -6.82 20.45 -25.17
N ALA A 425 -7.20 20.64 -23.90
CA ALA A 425 -8.61 20.63 -23.51
C ALA A 425 -9.42 21.73 -24.24
N TYR A 426 -8.85 22.91 -24.41
CA TYR A 426 -9.47 23.95 -25.23
C TYR A 426 -9.70 23.47 -26.68
N ASN A 427 -8.75 22.79 -27.30
CA ASN A 427 -8.97 22.25 -28.64
C ASN A 427 -10.07 21.16 -28.68
N GLU A 428 -10.28 20.44 -27.57
CA GLU A 428 -11.32 19.42 -27.41
C GLU A 428 -12.73 19.99 -27.08
N GLY A 429 -12.88 21.32 -27.04
CA GLY A 429 -14.18 21.98 -26.88
C GLY A 429 -14.52 22.41 -25.44
N TYR A 430 -13.60 22.26 -24.49
CA TYR A 430 -13.76 22.84 -23.16
C TYR A 430 -13.59 24.38 -23.26
N ARG A 431 -14.60 25.15 -22.89
CA ARG A 431 -14.67 26.61 -23.09
C ARG A 431 -14.85 27.39 -21.78
N TYR A 432 -15.21 26.70 -20.71
CA TYR A 432 -15.46 27.27 -19.40
C TYR A 432 -14.56 26.58 -18.38
N VAL A 433 -14.21 27.30 -17.32
CA VAL A 433 -13.35 26.82 -16.26
C VAL A 433 -13.96 27.25 -14.92
N LEU A 434 -14.06 26.31 -13.99
CA LEU A 434 -14.16 26.62 -12.57
C LEU A 434 -12.73 26.68 -12.02
N GLU A 435 -12.27 27.86 -11.65
CA GLU A 435 -10.98 28.09 -11.01
C GLU A 435 -11.18 28.19 -9.51
N SER A 436 -10.38 27.45 -8.74
CA SER A 436 -10.46 27.45 -7.28
C SER A 436 -9.10 27.11 -6.68
N ASP A 437 -8.86 27.58 -5.47
CA ASP A 437 -7.75 27.20 -4.60
C ASP A 437 -8.28 26.60 -3.29
N ILE A 438 -7.39 26.01 -2.50
CA ILE A 438 -7.70 25.55 -1.14
C ILE A 438 -7.07 26.54 -0.16
N GLU A 439 -7.93 27.27 0.55
CA GLU A 439 -7.48 28.29 1.49
C GLU A 439 -6.54 27.72 2.56
N ASN A 440 -5.34 28.32 2.66
CA ASN A 440 -4.30 27.98 3.63
C ASN A 440 -4.02 26.47 3.70
N PHE A 441 -3.99 25.77 2.55
CA PHE A 441 -3.91 24.30 2.47
C PHE A 441 -2.87 23.71 3.43
N PHE A 442 -1.64 24.21 3.40
CA PHE A 442 -0.55 23.72 4.25
C PHE A 442 -0.81 23.93 5.75
N ASP A 443 -1.69 24.84 6.16
CA ASP A 443 -1.99 25.08 7.57
C ASP A 443 -3.18 24.24 8.05
N VAL A 444 -3.97 23.68 7.13
CA VAL A 444 -5.23 22.97 7.43
C VAL A 444 -5.23 21.48 7.07
N VAL A 445 -4.12 20.91 6.58
CA VAL A 445 -4.02 19.47 6.30
C VAL A 445 -4.31 18.63 7.55
N GLU A 446 -5.40 17.87 7.52
CA GLU A 446 -5.78 16.98 8.62
C GLU A 446 -4.83 15.76 8.72
N TRP A 447 -4.13 15.65 9.85
CA TRP A 447 -3.10 14.65 10.07
C TRP A 447 -3.62 13.21 10.04
N ASP A 448 -4.80 12.97 10.59
CA ASP A 448 -5.39 11.62 10.63
C ASP A 448 -5.57 11.05 9.23
N ILE A 449 -6.10 11.85 8.30
CA ILE A 449 -6.30 11.44 6.90
C ILE A 449 -4.95 11.14 6.22
N LEU A 450 -3.96 12.01 6.43
CA LEU A 450 -2.62 11.83 5.86
C LEU A 450 -1.94 10.56 6.38
N PHE A 451 -1.91 10.39 7.71
CA PHE A 451 -1.25 9.25 8.34
C PHE A 451 -1.96 7.94 8.03
N GLN A 452 -3.29 7.95 7.88
CA GLN A 452 -4.05 6.80 7.39
C GLN A 452 -3.62 6.37 5.99
N LYS A 453 -3.48 7.30 5.05
CA LYS A 453 -3.00 7.00 3.69
C LYS A 453 -1.60 6.39 3.71
N ILE A 454 -0.68 6.98 4.48
CA ILE A 454 0.68 6.47 4.61
C ILE A 454 0.66 5.06 5.23
N GLN A 455 -0.11 4.85 6.30
CA GLN A 455 -0.23 3.55 6.96
C GLN A 455 -0.80 2.47 6.04
N ALA A 456 -1.74 2.85 5.16
CA ALA A 456 -2.35 1.95 4.19
C ALA A 456 -1.37 1.53 3.10
N LEU A 457 -0.50 2.44 2.64
CA LEU A 457 0.52 2.16 1.63
C LEU A 457 1.72 1.42 2.20
N TYR A 458 2.12 1.71 3.45
CA TYR A 458 3.32 1.16 4.09
C TYR A 458 2.98 0.45 5.42
N PRO A 459 2.20 -0.64 5.38
CA PRO A 459 1.60 -1.26 6.57
C PRO A 459 2.59 -1.96 7.52
N TYR A 460 3.80 -2.25 7.04
CA TYR A 460 4.84 -2.96 7.79
C TYR A 460 6.05 -2.08 8.14
N ASP A 461 5.93 -0.78 7.92
CA ASP A 461 7.07 0.13 7.90
C ASP A 461 6.95 1.18 9.00
N SER A 462 8.03 1.37 9.77
CA SER A 462 8.10 2.39 10.82
C SER A 462 8.36 3.80 10.27
N ILE A 463 8.43 4.00 8.94
CA ILE A 463 8.51 5.34 8.35
C ILE A 463 7.36 6.25 8.78
N ILE A 464 6.18 5.70 9.10
CA ILE A 464 5.03 6.51 9.52
C ILE A 464 5.35 7.28 10.80
N ASP A 465 6.09 6.68 11.74
CA ASP A 465 6.42 7.30 13.01
C ASP A 465 7.42 8.46 12.80
N LEU A 466 8.36 8.28 11.86
CA LEU A 466 9.29 9.33 11.45
C LEU A 466 8.57 10.50 10.75
N ILE A 467 7.62 10.20 9.86
CA ILE A 467 6.82 11.24 9.19
C ILE A 467 5.95 11.98 10.21
N LYS A 468 5.30 11.26 11.14
CA LYS A 468 4.53 11.85 12.24
C LYS A 468 5.39 12.81 13.05
N GLN A 469 6.60 12.40 13.43
CA GLN A 469 7.52 13.26 14.18
C GLN A 469 7.82 14.56 13.44
N TRP A 470 8.09 14.52 12.13
CA TRP A 470 8.36 15.75 11.37
C TRP A 470 7.13 16.62 11.13
N VAL A 471 5.97 16.01 10.88
CA VAL A 471 4.73 16.73 10.56
C VAL A 471 4.12 17.40 11.80
N THR A 472 4.18 16.70 12.94
CA THR A 472 3.64 17.14 14.24
C THR A 472 4.62 17.96 15.08
N ALA A 473 5.84 18.15 14.57
CA ALA A 473 6.86 18.97 15.19
C ALA A 473 6.31 20.34 15.62
N PRO A 474 6.52 20.74 16.89
CA PRO A 474 6.12 22.06 17.35
C PRO A 474 6.94 23.14 16.66
N VAL A 475 6.38 24.33 16.66
CA VAL A 475 6.96 25.50 16.03
C VAL A 475 7.42 26.49 17.09
N ASP A 476 8.66 26.93 17.04
CA ASP A 476 9.11 28.15 17.69
C ASP A 476 8.74 29.36 16.82
N PHE A 477 7.98 30.27 17.43
CA PHE A 477 7.69 31.57 16.88
C PHE A 477 8.10 32.64 17.88
N ARG A 478 9.21 33.34 17.58
CA ARG A 478 9.76 34.42 18.40
C ARG A 478 10.02 33.99 19.86
N GLY A 479 10.55 32.78 20.05
CA GLY A 479 10.84 32.21 21.37
C GLY A 479 9.63 31.62 22.09
N GLN A 480 8.47 31.54 21.44
CA GLN A 480 7.29 30.83 21.94
C GLN A 480 7.11 29.51 21.20
N CYS A 481 7.08 28.40 21.95
CA CYS A 481 6.78 27.08 21.40
C CYS A 481 5.26 26.91 21.22
N ILE A 482 4.83 26.83 19.98
CA ILE A 482 3.45 26.63 19.53
C ILE A 482 3.28 25.16 19.15
N GLN A 483 2.37 24.49 19.86
CA GLN A 483 1.93 23.14 19.49
C GLN A 483 0.98 23.22 18.30
N ARG A 484 1.12 22.28 17.37
CA ARG A 484 0.29 22.19 16.18
C ARG A 484 -0.64 20.99 16.32
N GLU A 485 -1.82 21.09 15.72
CA GLU A 485 -2.80 19.99 15.68
C GLU A 485 -3.10 19.55 14.24
N LYS A 486 -2.67 20.34 13.25
CA LYS A 486 -2.86 20.08 11.82
C LYS A 486 -1.84 20.84 10.96
N GLY A 487 -1.90 20.59 9.65
CA GLY A 487 -1.09 21.23 8.62
C GLY A 487 0.23 20.51 8.33
N LEU A 488 0.86 20.87 7.23
CA LEU A 488 2.19 20.46 6.82
C LEU A 488 3.17 21.64 6.99
N PRO A 489 4.33 21.45 7.62
CA PRO A 489 5.30 22.53 7.79
C PRO A 489 5.78 23.06 6.42
N GLN A 490 5.51 24.34 6.15
CA GLN A 490 5.92 25.01 4.92
C GLN A 490 7.44 25.14 4.89
N GLY A 491 8.09 24.66 3.82
CA GLY A 491 9.56 24.61 3.73
C GLY A 491 10.18 23.29 4.17
N ALA A 492 9.40 22.36 4.76
CA ALA A 492 9.87 21.00 4.92
C ALA A 492 10.02 20.29 3.59
N VAL A 493 11.10 19.53 3.46
CA VAL A 493 11.49 18.87 2.21
C VAL A 493 10.43 17.83 1.84
N ILE A 494 9.86 17.14 2.82
CA ILE A 494 8.85 16.09 2.61
C ILE A 494 7.44 16.63 2.33
N SER A 495 7.10 17.84 2.81
CA SER A 495 5.75 18.42 2.73
C SER A 495 5.15 18.45 1.31
N PRO A 496 5.89 18.80 0.25
CA PRO A 496 5.37 18.75 -1.12
C PRO A 496 4.88 17.35 -1.56
N LEU A 497 5.61 16.28 -1.22
CA LEU A 497 5.18 14.92 -1.56
C LEU A 497 3.92 14.53 -0.78
N LEU A 498 3.88 14.87 0.51
CA LEU A 498 2.73 14.60 1.38
C LEU A 498 1.48 15.38 0.93
N SER A 499 1.65 16.62 0.46
CA SER A 499 0.53 17.41 -0.10
C SER A 499 -0.10 16.73 -1.31
N ASN A 500 0.71 16.23 -2.23
CA ASN A 500 0.20 15.53 -3.41
C ASN A 500 -0.48 14.22 -3.05
N LEU A 501 0.11 13.44 -2.13
CA LEU A 501 -0.52 12.21 -1.63
C LEU A 501 -1.86 12.48 -0.94
N TYR A 502 -1.97 13.59 -0.21
CA TYR A 502 -3.22 13.98 0.45
C TYR A 502 -4.32 14.32 -0.56
N LEU A 503 -3.97 15.11 -1.58
CA LEU A 503 -4.91 15.59 -2.61
C LEU A 503 -5.19 14.59 -3.73
N ASP A 504 -4.50 13.45 -3.77
CA ASP A 504 -4.67 12.44 -4.80
C ASP A 504 -6.11 11.87 -4.84
N GLU A 505 -6.71 11.60 -3.68
CA GLU A 505 -8.12 11.13 -3.63
C GLU A 505 -9.12 12.20 -4.08
N PHE A 506 -8.78 13.48 -3.90
CA PHE A 506 -9.59 14.58 -4.41
C PHE A 506 -9.57 14.60 -5.95
N ASP A 507 -8.38 14.48 -6.55
CA ASP A 507 -8.19 14.39 -7.99
C ASP A 507 -8.96 13.20 -8.59
N GLU A 508 -8.78 12.03 -7.97
CA GLU A 508 -9.41 10.78 -8.37
C GLU A 508 -10.95 10.86 -8.31
N LYS A 509 -11.50 11.43 -7.22
CA LYS A 509 -12.95 11.57 -7.06
C LYS A 509 -13.56 12.46 -8.14
N LEU A 510 -12.91 13.56 -8.48
CA LEU A 510 -13.38 14.44 -9.57
C LEU A 510 -13.33 13.74 -10.93
N GLN A 511 -12.25 13.02 -11.23
CA GLN A 511 -12.15 12.26 -12.47
C GLN A 511 -13.23 11.17 -12.59
N ARG A 512 -13.56 10.47 -11.49
CA ARG A 512 -14.64 9.47 -11.47
C ARG A 512 -16.01 10.04 -11.76
N LEU A 513 -16.26 11.27 -11.30
CA LEU A 513 -17.48 12.00 -11.60
C LEU A 513 -17.54 12.47 -13.08
N GLY A 514 -16.47 12.26 -13.84
CA GLY A 514 -16.37 12.61 -15.25
C GLY A 514 -15.78 13.99 -15.50
N PHE A 515 -15.34 14.70 -14.45
CA PHE A 515 -14.75 16.02 -14.59
C PHE A 515 -13.29 15.93 -15.05
N ARG A 516 -12.90 16.89 -15.90
CA ARG A 516 -11.50 17.07 -16.29
C ARG A 516 -10.87 18.14 -15.43
N ILE A 517 -9.96 17.73 -14.55
CA ILE A 517 -9.22 18.61 -13.65
C ILE A 517 -7.77 18.82 -14.15
N ILE A 518 -7.20 19.98 -13.84
CA ILE A 518 -5.75 20.25 -13.85
C ILE A 518 -5.42 20.91 -12.52
N ARG A 519 -4.50 20.33 -11.74
CA ARG A 519 -4.10 20.81 -10.41
C ARG A 519 -2.61 21.13 -10.35
N PHE A 520 -2.26 22.23 -9.71
CA PHE A 520 -0.90 22.63 -9.40
C PHE A 520 -0.82 22.98 -7.91
N ALA A 521 -0.41 22.01 -7.09
CA ALA A 521 -0.41 22.11 -5.62
C ALA A 521 -1.86 22.22 -5.11
N ASP A 522 -2.19 23.30 -4.43
CA ASP A 522 -3.52 23.66 -3.93
C ASP A 522 -4.38 24.42 -4.95
N ASP A 523 -3.77 25.02 -5.98
CA ASP A 523 -4.49 25.64 -7.10
C ASP A 523 -5.03 24.57 -8.07
N PHE A 524 -6.30 24.66 -8.48
CA PHE A 524 -6.85 23.77 -9.49
C PHE A 524 -7.88 24.43 -10.40
N VAL A 525 -8.06 23.82 -11.57
CA VAL A 525 -9.09 24.20 -12.54
C VAL A 525 -9.89 22.98 -12.96
N ILE A 526 -11.21 23.08 -12.97
CA ILE A 526 -12.12 22.09 -13.55
C ILE A 526 -12.60 22.63 -14.91
N LEU A 527 -12.42 21.83 -15.95
CA LEU A 527 -12.70 22.22 -17.32
C LEU A 527 -14.10 21.76 -17.72
N CYS A 528 -14.93 22.70 -18.18
CA CYS A 528 -16.32 22.47 -18.57
C CYS A 528 -16.57 22.87 -20.03
N LYS A 529 -17.55 22.24 -20.68
CA LYS A 529 -17.92 22.55 -22.07
C LYS A 529 -18.90 23.71 -22.17
N ASN A 530 -19.72 23.93 -21.14
CA ASN A 530 -20.68 25.02 -21.08
C ASN A 530 -20.70 25.66 -19.69
N ARG A 531 -21.32 26.84 -19.59
CA ARG A 531 -21.37 27.63 -18.35
C ARG A 531 -22.19 26.94 -17.25
N ALA A 532 -23.30 26.30 -17.60
CA ALA A 532 -24.19 25.65 -16.64
C ALA A 532 -23.58 24.38 -16.00
N GLU A 533 -22.57 23.78 -16.63
CA GLU A 533 -21.77 22.69 -16.04
C GLU A 533 -20.71 23.23 -15.08
N ALA A 534 -20.30 24.49 -15.21
CA ALA A 534 -19.32 25.15 -14.34
C ALA A 534 -19.94 25.81 -13.11
N GLU A 535 -21.16 26.34 -13.24
CA GLU A 535 -22.02 26.85 -12.15
C GLU A 535 -22.66 25.69 -11.37
#